data_AF-A0A935VSG6-F1
#
_entry.id   AF-A0A935VSG6-F1
#
_cell.length_a   1.000
_cell.length_b   1.000
_cell.length_c   1.000
_cell.angle_alpha   90.00
_cell.angle_beta   90.00
_cell.angle_gamma   90.00
#
_symmetry.space_group_name_H-M   'P 1'
#
loop_
_entity.id
_entity.type
_entity.pdbx_description
1 polymer ?
#
loop_
_entity_poly.entity_id
_entity_poly.type
_entity_poly.pdbx_seq_one_letter_code
_entity_poly.pdbx_strand_id
1 'polypeptide(L)'
;MTTLNDKIKKVKVDCLYGKKKHFNAADRVESYHYWLGIPLTIINIVTGTVLFFIFTDNTESSLKLLPIILAFIAALLSGFQTYFNFNKKVEGHRRIGNRYLSVYKSCDRLQAYISDNQIEKSETIERLENIAKEIDDINKEAEQFPTSKKDYELAQLGIKNGEENYTKDELEL
;
A
#
# COMPACT_ATOMS: atom_id res chain seq x y z
N MET A 1 -12.81 12.46 31.87
CA MET A 1 -13.68 12.62 30.69
C MET A 1 -12.78 12.99 29.52
N THR A 2 -12.81 12.22 28.44
CA THR A 2 -12.04 12.50 27.21
C THR A 2 -12.58 13.78 26.57
N THR A 3 -11.72 14.76 26.33
CA THR A 3 -12.13 16.02 25.69
C THR A 3 -12.33 15.83 24.19
N LEU A 4 -12.98 16.80 23.53
CA LEU A 4 -13.12 16.80 22.07
C LEU A 4 -11.75 16.79 21.36
N ASN A 5 -10.79 17.51 21.93
CA ASN A 5 -9.42 17.55 21.43
C ASN A 5 -8.72 16.19 21.56
N ASP A 6 -8.88 15.50 22.69
CA ASP A 6 -8.32 14.15 22.89
C ASP A 6 -8.89 13.15 21.86
N LYS A 7 -10.19 13.28 21.54
CA LYS A 7 -10.82 12.43 20.51
C LYS A 7 -10.23 12.71 19.12
N ILE A 8 -10.03 13.97 18.76
CA ILE A 8 -9.40 14.35 17.49
C ILE A 8 -7.96 13.84 17.43
N LYS A 9 -7.18 14.00 18.51
CA LYS A 9 -5.81 13.48 18.61
C LYS A 9 -5.76 11.98 18.39
N LYS A 10 -6.66 11.23 19.03
CA LYS A 10 -6.75 9.77 18.84
C LYS A 10 -7.02 9.40 17.39
N VAL A 11 -8.01 10.04 16.78
CA VAL A 11 -8.36 9.82 15.37
C VAL A 11 -7.18 10.16 14.44
N LYS A 12 -6.49 11.27 14.69
CA LYS A 12 -5.29 11.70 13.96
C LYS A 12 -4.21 10.62 14.01
N VAL A 13 -3.89 10.09 15.19
CA VAL A 13 -2.90 9.01 15.36
C VAL A 13 -3.35 7.72 14.66
N ASP A 14 -4.61 7.30 14.81
CA ASP A 14 -5.15 6.12 14.15
C ASP A 14 -5.04 6.23 12.62
N CYS A 15 -5.33 7.40 12.05
CA CYS A 15 -5.18 7.69 10.63
C CYS A 15 -3.71 7.70 10.18
N LEU A 16 -2.79 8.19 11.01
CA LEU A 16 -1.35 8.14 10.70
C LEU A 16 -0.87 6.69 10.55
N TYR A 17 -1.22 5.83 11.52
CA TYR A 17 -0.90 4.41 11.44
C TYR A 17 -1.60 3.73 10.27
N GLY A 18 -2.87 4.06 10.02
CA GLY A 18 -3.65 3.59 8.87
C GLY A 18 -2.97 3.92 7.55
N LYS A 19 -2.58 5.18 7.35
CA LYS A 19 -1.81 5.65 6.20
C LYS A 19 -0.55 4.80 5.99
N LYS A 20 0.30 4.74 7.02
CA LYS A 20 1.64 4.17 6.88
C LYS A 20 1.61 2.66 6.65
N LYS A 21 0.75 1.91 7.35
CA LYS A 21 0.62 0.46 7.12
C LYS A 21 0.14 0.14 5.70
N HIS A 22 -0.73 0.96 5.11
CA HIS A 22 -1.18 0.76 3.73
C HIS A 22 -0.07 1.10 2.71
N PHE A 23 0.74 2.14 2.93
CA PHE A 23 1.91 2.37 2.08
C PHE A 23 2.94 1.23 2.15
N ASN A 24 3.26 0.76 3.36
CA ASN A 24 4.15 -0.40 3.53
C ASN A 24 3.62 -1.66 2.83
N ALA A 25 2.30 -1.89 2.90
CA ALA A 25 1.66 -2.99 2.20
C ALA A 25 1.73 -2.83 0.67
N ALA A 26 1.55 -1.60 0.16
CA ALA A 26 1.72 -1.30 -1.26
C ALA A 26 3.13 -1.65 -1.74
N ASP A 27 4.16 -1.20 -1.03
CA ASP A 27 5.56 -1.41 -1.40
C ASP A 27 5.94 -2.90 -1.36
N ARG A 28 5.41 -3.64 -0.39
CA ARG A 28 5.56 -5.11 -0.38
C ARG A 28 4.91 -5.77 -1.60
N VAL A 29 3.67 -5.40 -1.92
CA VAL A 29 2.96 -5.98 -3.07
C VAL A 29 3.65 -5.62 -4.39
N GLU A 30 4.19 -4.40 -4.49
CA GLU A 30 5.00 -3.94 -5.61
C GLU A 30 6.31 -4.75 -5.74
N SER A 31 6.96 -5.07 -4.62
CA SER A 31 8.11 -5.98 -4.63
C SER A 31 7.76 -7.37 -5.20
N TYR A 32 6.58 -7.92 -4.85
CA TYR A 32 6.13 -9.19 -5.44
C TYR A 32 5.85 -9.08 -6.94
N HIS A 33 5.33 -7.93 -7.39
CA HIS A 33 5.16 -7.66 -8.81
C HIS A 33 6.50 -7.75 -9.55
N TYR A 34 7.54 -7.09 -9.05
CA TYR A 34 8.87 -7.14 -9.66
C TYR A 34 9.51 -8.52 -9.57
N TRP A 35 9.33 -9.23 -8.45
CA TRP A 35 9.91 -10.55 -8.25
C TRP A 35 9.34 -11.61 -9.20
N LEU A 36 8.11 -11.43 -9.70
CA LEU A 36 7.53 -12.28 -10.75
C LEU A 36 7.76 -11.74 -12.16
N GLY A 37 7.59 -10.43 -12.35
CA GLY A 37 7.67 -9.79 -13.67
C GLY A 37 9.06 -9.81 -14.26
N ILE A 38 10.11 -9.54 -13.48
CA ILE A 38 11.49 -9.49 -13.98
C ILE A 38 11.95 -10.88 -14.48
N PRO A 39 11.81 -11.98 -13.70
CA PRO A 39 12.16 -13.31 -14.19
C PRO A 39 11.34 -13.72 -15.41
N LEU A 40 10.03 -13.41 -15.43
CA LEU A 40 9.18 -13.69 -16.59
C LEU A 40 9.69 -13.00 -17.86
N THR A 41 10.05 -11.71 -17.78
CA THR A 41 10.61 -10.97 -18.92
C THR A 41 11.91 -11.59 -19.41
N ILE A 42 12.82 -11.96 -18.50
CA ILE A 42 14.09 -12.60 -18.85
C ILE A 42 13.83 -13.95 -19.54
N ILE A 43 12.96 -14.79 -18.98
CA ILE A 43 12.62 -16.10 -19.54
C ILE A 43 12.04 -15.94 -20.95
N ASN A 44 11.16 -14.98 -21.17
CA ASN A 44 10.58 -14.73 -22.49
C ASN A 44 11.65 -14.32 -23.52
N ILE A 45 12.58 -13.43 -23.14
CA ILE A 45 13.69 -13.01 -24.01
C ILE A 45 14.56 -14.23 -24.36
N VAL A 46 15.00 -14.99 -23.35
CA VAL A 46 15.86 -16.18 -23.54
C VAL A 46 15.15 -17.23 -24.39
N THR A 47 13.86 -17.49 -24.13
CA THR A 47 13.06 -18.47 -24.90
C THR A 47 13.00 -18.08 -26.37
N GLY A 48 12.72 -16.80 -26.66
CA GLY A 48 12.69 -16.29 -28.03
C GLY A 48 14.04 -16.43 -28.74
N THR A 49 15.13 -16.09 -28.05
CA THR A 49 16.50 -16.22 -28.60
C THR A 49 16.86 -17.68 -28.87
N VAL A 50 16.62 -18.59 -27.93
CA VAL A 50 16.94 -20.03 -28.10
C VAL A 50 16.11 -20.63 -29.24
N LEU A 51 14.82 -20.28 -29.31
CA LEU A 51 13.94 -20.77 -30.38
C LEU A 51 14.41 -20.29 -31.76
N PHE A 52 14.88 -19.05 -31.88
CA PHE A 52 15.46 -18.53 -33.12
C PHE A 52 16.68 -19.35 -33.56
N PHE A 53 17.67 -19.56 -32.67
CA PHE A 53 18.85 -20.36 -32.99
C PHE A 53 18.51 -21.79 -33.41
N ILE A 54 17.54 -22.43 -32.74
CA ILE A 54 17.11 -23.79 -33.11
C ILE A 54 16.56 -23.86 -34.53
N PHE A 55 15.85 -22.82 -34.97
CA PHE A 55 15.29 -22.77 -36.32
C PHE A 55 16.31 -22.40 -37.41
N THR A 56 17.37 -21.65 -37.09
CA THR A 56 18.34 -21.19 -38.10
C THR A 56 19.54 -22.14 -38.26
N ASP A 57 20.04 -22.74 -37.19
CA ASP A 57 21.36 -23.39 -37.18
C ASP A 57 21.30 -24.94 -37.24
N ASN A 58 20.14 -25.54 -37.54
CA ASN A 58 19.97 -27.01 -37.59
C ASN A 58 20.54 -27.73 -36.34
N THR A 59 20.39 -27.13 -35.16
CA THR A 59 21.00 -27.62 -33.91
C THR A 59 20.46 -28.97 -33.44
N GLU A 60 21.36 -29.75 -32.83
CA GLU A 60 21.20 -31.08 -32.22
C GLU A 60 19.93 -31.25 -31.34
N SER A 61 19.46 -32.50 -31.26
CA SER A 61 18.16 -32.88 -30.66
C SER A 61 18.01 -32.51 -29.17
N SER A 62 19.11 -32.44 -28.41
CA SER A 62 19.09 -32.27 -26.95
C SER A 62 18.64 -30.87 -26.47
N LEU A 63 18.79 -29.83 -27.30
CA LEU A 63 18.41 -28.45 -26.94
C LEU A 63 16.92 -28.14 -27.20
N LYS A 64 16.21 -29.00 -27.93
CA LYS A 64 14.81 -28.78 -28.35
C LYS A 64 13.82 -28.76 -27.18
N LEU A 65 14.14 -29.40 -26.05
CA LEU A 65 13.27 -29.44 -24.88
C LEU A 65 13.35 -28.14 -24.05
N LEU A 66 14.46 -27.40 -24.13
CA LEU A 66 14.70 -26.22 -23.30
C LEU A 66 13.66 -25.10 -23.54
N PRO A 67 13.34 -24.69 -24.79
CA PRO A 67 12.30 -23.69 -25.04
C PRO A 67 10.92 -24.10 -24.51
N ILE A 68 10.61 -25.41 -24.53
CA ILE A 68 9.32 -25.93 -24.07
C ILE A 68 9.20 -25.74 -22.55
N ILE A 69 10.25 -26.08 -21.80
CA ILE A 69 10.29 -25.91 -20.34
C ILE A 69 10.22 -24.42 -19.98
N LEU A 70 11.01 -23.58 -20.65
CA LEU A 70 11.02 -22.14 -20.39
C LEU A 70 9.67 -21.49 -20.72
N ALA A 71 9.04 -21.86 -21.84
CA ALA A 71 7.71 -21.37 -22.20
C ALA A 71 6.63 -21.80 -21.18
N PHE A 72 6.71 -23.02 -20.66
CA PHE A 72 5.78 -23.48 -19.61
C PHE A 72 5.94 -22.67 -18.32
N ILE A 73 7.18 -22.43 -17.86
CA ILE A 73 7.44 -21.59 -16.68
C ILE A 73 6.95 -20.16 -16.92
N ALA A 74 7.21 -19.58 -18.09
CA ALA A 74 6.74 -18.25 -18.46
C ALA A 74 5.20 -18.17 -18.42
N ALA A 75 4.50 -19.17 -18.96
CA ALA A 75 3.04 -19.22 -18.93
C ALA A 75 2.50 -19.27 -17.49
N LEU A 76 3.12 -20.05 -16.60
CA LEU A 76 2.75 -20.10 -15.18
C LEU A 76 2.97 -18.76 -14.47
N LEU A 77 4.14 -18.15 -14.63
CA LEU A 77 4.45 -16.84 -14.03
C LEU A 77 3.51 -15.75 -14.54
N SER A 78 3.22 -15.73 -15.84
CA SER A 78 2.26 -14.82 -16.45
C SER A 78 0.86 -15.03 -15.89
N GLY A 79 0.42 -16.29 -15.76
CA GLY A 79 -0.87 -16.64 -15.16
C GLY A 79 -0.99 -16.14 -13.72
N PHE A 80 0.05 -16.33 -12.90
CA PHE A 80 0.08 -15.81 -11.53
C PHE A 80 0.06 -14.27 -11.50
N GLN A 81 0.81 -13.61 -12.38
CA GLN A 81 0.82 -12.16 -12.47
C GLN A 81 -0.58 -11.60 -12.78
N THR A 82 -1.30 -12.21 -13.74
CA THR A 82 -2.68 -11.86 -14.07
C THR A 82 -3.63 -12.15 -12.91
N TYR A 83 -3.54 -13.34 -12.31
CA TYR A 83 -4.42 -13.76 -11.22
C TYR A 83 -4.29 -12.86 -9.99
N PHE A 84 -3.07 -12.55 -9.57
CA PHE A 84 -2.84 -11.72 -8.38
C PHE A 84 -3.13 -10.24 -8.61
N ASN A 85 -3.05 -9.77 -9.85
CA ASN A 85 -3.30 -8.39 -10.26
C ASN A 85 -2.62 -7.36 -9.33
N PHE A 86 -1.29 -7.48 -9.20
CA PHE A 86 -0.51 -6.70 -8.25
C PHE A 86 -0.69 -5.19 -8.43
N ASN A 87 -0.78 -4.70 -9.69
CA ASN A 87 -1.00 -3.28 -9.97
C ASN A 87 -2.28 -2.75 -9.30
N LYS A 88 -3.41 -3.46 -9.43
CA LYS A 88 -4.66 -3.09 -8.77
C LYS A 88 -4.54 -3.07 -7.24
N LYS A 89 -3.80 -4.03 -6.67
CA LYS A 89 -3.56 -4.10 -5.22
C LYS A 89 -2.69 -2.93 -4.72
N VAL A 90 -1.60 -2.64 -5.42
CA VAL A 90 -0.72 -1.51 -5.12
C VAL A 90 -1.49 -0.19 -5.18
N GLU A 91 -2.25 0.03 -6.26
CA GLU A 91 -3.07 1.22 -6.42
C GLU A 91 -4.09 1.35 -5.29
N GLY A 92 -4.80 0.27 -4.95
CA GLY A 92 -5.78 0.29 -3.87
C GLY A 92 -5.17 0.58 -2.50
N HIS A 93 -4.03 -0.04 -2.17
CA HIS A 93 -3.31 0.29 -0.93
C HIS A 93 -2.86 1.76 -0.90
N ARG A 94 -2.28 2.29 -1.97
CA ARG A 94 -1.87 3.70 -2.06
C ARG A 94 -3.07 4.64 -1.96
N ARG A 95 -4.19 4.30 -2.59
CA ARG A 95 -5.44 5.07 -2.51
C ARG A 95 -5.98 5.14 -1.08
N ILE A 96 -6.10 4.01 -0.39
CA ILE A 96 -6.53 3.96 1.01
C ILE A 96 -5.56 4.73 1.91
N GLY A 97 -4.26 4.55 1.71
CA GLY A 97 -3.23 5.30 2.44
C GLY A 97 -3.40 6.81 2.28
N ASN A 98 -3.64 7.28 1.05
CA ASN A 98 -3.91 8.68 0.76
C ASN A 98 -5.22 9.19 1.39
N ARG A 99 -6.29 8.37 1.45
CA ARG A 99 -7.53 8.76 2.13
C ARG A 99 -7.32 8.94 3.64
N TYR A 100 -6.60 8.03 4.29
CA TYR A 100 -6.20 8.22 5.68
C TYR A 100 -5.34 9.47 5.89
N LEU A 101 -4.42 9.77 4.96
CA LEU A 101 -3.64 11.01 5.00
C LEU A 101 -4.53 12.26 4.88
N SER A 102 -5.58 12.21 4.06
CA SER A 102 -6.57 13.29 3.95
C SER A 102 -7.24 13.54 5.29
N VAL A 103 -7.76 12.49 5.93
CA VAL A 103 -8.40 12.57 7.25
C VAL A 103 -7.42 13.07 8.31
N TYR A 104 -6.18 12.55 8.32
CA TYR A 104 -5.11 13.03 9.20
C TYR A 104 -4.94 14.55 9.09
N LYS A 105 -4.80 15.07 7.86
CA LYS A 105 -4.65 16.52 7.62
C LYS A 105 -5.89 17.30 8.02
N SER A 106 -7.08 16.73 7.88
CA SER A 106 -8.33 17.34 8.34
C SER A 106 -8.38 17.44 9.87
N CYS A 107 -7.95 16.41 10.59
CA CYS A 107 -7.83 16.44 12.05
C CYS A 107 -6.81 17.48 12.49
N ASP A 108 -5.64 17.52 11.85
CA ASP A 108 -4.58 18.49 12.13
C ASP A 108 -5.07 19.94 12.00
N ARG A 109 -5.73 20.28 10.88
CA ARG A 109 -6.36 21.61 10.70
C ARG A 109 -7.43 21.89 11.75
N LEU A 110 -8.25 20.90 12.10
CA LEU A 110 -9.30 21.06 13.10
C LEU A 110 -8.71 21.37 14.48
N GLN A 111 -7.60 20.74 14.86
CA GLN A 111 -6.88 21.05 16.10
C GLN A 111 -6.33 22.47 16.10
N ALA A 112 -5.78 22.94 14.97
CA ALA A 112 -5.33 24.32 14.83
C ALA A 112 -6.49 25.32 15.02
N TYR A 113 -7.63 25.10 14.36
CA TYR A 113 -8.80 25.98 14.53
C TYR A 113 -9.32 26.04 15.97
N ILE A 114 -9.32 24.90 16.68
CA ILE A 114 -9.69 24.87 18.10
C ILE A 114 -8.68 25.65 18.94
N SER A 115 -7.38 25.47 18.68
CA SER A 115 -6.30 26.12 19.44
C SER A 115 -6.30 27.63 19.28
N ASP A 116 -6.62 28.11 18.08
CA ASP A 116 -6.70 29.55 17.76
C ASP A 116 -8.08 30.16 18.08
N ASN A 117 -8.99 29.38 18.68
CA ASN A 117 -10.37 29.77 18.98
C ASN A 117 -11.12 30.33 17.75
N GLN A 118 -10.86 29.74 16.58
CA GLN A 118 -11.42 30.11 15.27
C GLN A 118 -12.57 29.21 14.82
N ILE A 119 -13.10 28.37 15.71
CA ILE A 119 -14.21 27.46 15.40
C ILE A 119 -15.12 27.27 16.60
N GLU A 120 -16.43 27.28 16.34
CA GLU A 120 -17.43 27.05 17.35
C GLU A 120 -17.49 25.56 17.75
N LYS A 121 -17.92 25.30 18.98
CA LYS A 121 -18.01 23.91 19.49
C LYS A 121 -18.99 23.06 18.69
N SER A 122 -20.13 23.61 18.28
CA SER A 122 -21.13 22.93 17.45
C SER A 122 -20.57 22.53 16.08
N GLU A 123 -19.85 23.44 15.42
CA GLU A 123 -19.19 23.16 14.14
C GLU A 123 -18.07 22.12 14.29
N THR A 124 -17.34 22.15 15.41
CA THR A 124 -16.31 21.14 15.69
C THR A 124 -16.90 19.74 15.80
N ILE A 125 -18.06 19.60 16.48
CA ILE A 125 -18.78 18.32 16.58
C ILE A 125 -19.22 17.85 15.20
N GLU A 126 -19.81 18.73 14.38
CA GLU A 126 -20.24 18.40 13.02
C GLU A 126 -19.08 17.91 12.15
N ARG A 127 -17.93 18.61 12.16
CA ARG A 127 -16.74 18.20 11.40
C ARG A 127 -16.20 16.85 11.88
N LEU A 128 -16.24 16.59 13.19
CA LEU A 128 -15.80 15.31 13.74
C LEU A 128 -16.73 14.15 13.33
N GLU A 129 -18.04 14.36 13.30
CA GLU A 129 -19.00 13.37 12.80
C GLU A 129 -18.78 13.06 11.31
N ASN A 130 -18.45 14.08 10.50
CA ASN A 130 -18.10 13.87 9.10
C ASN A 130 -16.78 13.11 8.92
N ILE A 131 -15.77 13.40 9.76
CA ILE A 131 -14.52 12.63 9.81
C ILE A 131 -14.80 11.16 10.18
N ALA A 132 -15.66 10.90 11.16
CA ALA A 132 -16.02 9.54 11.56
C ALA A 132 -16.65 8.75 10.40
N LYS A 133 -17.59 9.36 9.67
CA LYS A 133 -18.18 8.76 8.46
C LYS A 133 -17.13 8.47 7.39
N GLU A 134 -16.22 9.41 7.14
CA GLU A 134 -15.14 9.21 6.15
C GLU A 134 -14.25 8.03 6.54
N ILE A 135 -13.89 7.90 7.82
CA ILE A 135 -13.09 6.78 8.33
C ILE A 135 -13.83 5.44 8.17
N ASP A 136 -15.12 5.38 8.48
CA ASP A 136 -15.92 4.17 8.29
C ASP A 136 -15.94 3.74 6.82
N ASP A 137 -16.03 4.70 5.90
CA ASP A 137 -15.98 4.43 4.47
C ASP A 137 -14.58 4.04 3.97
N ILE A 138 -13.51 4.57 4.58
CA ILE A 138 -12.15 4.10 4.32
C ILE A 138 -11.97 2.66 4.83
N ASN A 139 -12.49 2.34 6.03
CA ASN A 139 -12.40 1.02 6.62
C ASN A 139 -13.08 -0.05 5.77
N LYS A 140 -14.31 0.21 5.29
CA LYS A 140 -15.02 -0.68 4.37
C LYS A 140 -14.25 -0.92 3.08
N GLU A 141 -13.66 0.13 2.51
CA GLU A 141 -12.82 -0.01 1.32
C GLU A 141 -11.56 -0.84 1.61
N ALA A 142 -10.96 -0.64 2.79
CA ALA A 142 -9.74 -1.32 3.22
C ALA A 142 -9.88 -2.83 3.40
N GLU A 143 -11.10 -3.35 3.57
CA GLU A 143 -11.36 -4.79 3.64
C GLU A 143 -10.86 -5.54 2.39
N GLN A 144 -10.92 -4.90 1.22
CA GLN A 144 -10.44 -5.48 -0.03
C GLN A 144 -8.89 -5.45 -0.16
N PHE A 145 -8.22 -4.68 0.70
CA PHE A 145 -6.78 -4.43 0.65
C PHE A 145 -6.18 -4.69 2.04
N PRO A 146 -6.17 -5.95 2.51
CA PRO A 146 -5.75 -6.30 3.85
C PRO A 146 -4.27 -5.98 4.07
N THR A 147 -3.97 -5.47 5.27
CA THR A 147 -2.60 -5.24 5.73
C THR A 147 -2.19 -6.35 6.70
N SER A 148 -0.88 -6.52 6.89
CA SER A 148 -0.30 -7.54 7.77
C SER A 148 0.25 -6.91 9.05
N LYS A 149 0.55 -7.77 10.03
CA LYS A 149 1.28 -7.38 11.24
C LYS A 149 2.62 -6.70 10.91
N LYS A 150 3.37 -7.23 9.94
CA LYS A 150 4.66 -6.66 9.51
C LYS A 150 4.52 -5.24 8.96
N ASP A 151 3.46 -4.94 8.21
CA ASP A 151 3.23 -3.59 7.68
C ASP A 151 2.98 -2.57 8.79
N TYR A 152 2.27 -3.01 9.83
CA TYR A 152 1.98 -2.20 11.01
C TYR A 152 3.23 -2.01 11.90
N GLU A 153 4.02 -3.05 12.12
CA GLU A 153 5.29 -2.95 12.86
C GLU A 153 6.29 -2.03 12.14
N LEU A 154 6.39 -2.13 10.80
CA LEU A 154 7.19 -1.22 9.99
C LEU A 154 6.68 0.23 10.10
N ALA A 155 5.36 0.43 10.16
CA ALA A 155 4.78 1.75 10.37
C ALA A 155 5.17 2.32 11.75
N GLN A 156 5.07 1.52 12.81
CA GLN A 156 5.50 1.91 14.15
C GLN A 156 6.99 2.27 14.20
N LEU A 157 7.84 1.45 13.56
CA LEU A 157 9.28 1.70 13.52
C LEU A 157 9.60 2.99 12.76
N GLY A 158 9.03 3.18 11.57
CA GLY A 158 9.27 4.38 10.76
C GLY A 158 8.84 5.67 11.47
N ILE A 159 7.68 5.65 12.12
CA ILE A 159 7.20 6.79 12.92
C ILE A 159 8.16 7.08 14.08
N LYS A 160 8.59 6.06 14.83
CA LYS A 160 9.54 6.21 15.95
C LYS A 160 10.92 6.71 15.49
N ASN A 161 11.32 6.37 14.27
CA ASN A 161 12.60 6.78 13.67
C ASN A 161 12.57 8.20 13.08
N GLY A 162 11.44 8.91 13.17
CA GLY A 162 11.33 10.28 12.67
C GLY A 162 11.14 10.39 11.16
N GLU A 163 10.65 9.34 10.48
CA GLU A 163 10.19 9.46 9.09
C GLU A 163 9.02 10.44 8.93
N GLU A 164 8.41 10.81 10.05
CA GLU A 164 7.44 11.88 10.14
C GLU A 164 7.87 12.87 11.23
N ASN A 165 7.69 14.17 10.99
CA ASN A 165 8.13 15.24 11.90
C ASN A 165 7.17 15.47 13.08
N TYR A 166 6.66 14.40 13.70
CA TYR A 166 5.74 14.52 14.83
C TYR A 166 6.47 14.45 16.15
N THR A 167 6.06 15.28 17.11
CA THR A 167 6.56 15.22 18.48
C THR A 167 6.12 13.92 19.15
N LYS A 168 6.89 13.45 20.15
CA LYS A 168 6.48 12.28 20.94
C LYS A 168 5.13 12.50 21.60
N ASP A 169 4.89 13.71 22.10
CA ASP A 169 3.63 14.12 22.71
C ASP A 169 2.45 14.02 21.74
N GLU A 170 2.63 14.29 20.44
CA GLU A 170 1.57 14.11 19.44
C GLU A 170 1.22 12.64 19.20
N LEU A 171 2.16 11.73 19.42
CA LEU A 171 2.00 10.29 19.21
C LEU A 171 1.50 9.55 20.46
N GLU A 172 1.69 10.13 21.64
CA GLU A 172 1.22 9.59 22.93
C GLU A 172 -0.26 9.95 23.15
N LEU A 173 -1.11 8.93 23.33
CA LEU A 173 -2.56 9.08 23.57
C LEU A 173 -2.88 9.35 25.04
#